data_AF-A0A6A5AJI9-F1
#
_entry.id   AF-A0A6A5AJI9-F1
#
_cell.length_a   1.000
_cell.length_b   1.000
_cell.length_c   1.000
_cell.angle_alpha   90.00
_cell.angle_beta   90.00
_cell.angle_gamma   90.00
#
_symmetry.space_group_name_H-M   'P 1'
#
loop_
_entity.id
_entity.type
_entity.pdbx_description
1 polymer ?
#
loop_
_entity_poly.entity_id
_entity_poly.type
_entity_poly.pdbx_seq_one_letter_code
_entity_poly.pdbx_strand_id
1 'polypeptide(L)'
;MLCFAGQNQLKIKTGNFPVHAQRMQGFVVGFTGSKVFCLHALAVQAMDVPQSAPLYRYVEQKEFSLAYQVACLGVTESDWRLLAWEALKNMNFDIARKGFIRVRDIRYIELVNTVEATRKGHAVAASPDVEKKNKAILQAEILAYQGTGIFPLDKWGLLYGDRKFHMAAKLLGDCDEATKAIQLFSDLRMWDDAKKYAAASKSIDVKQLVQD
;
A
#
# COMPACT_ATOMS: atom_id res chain seq x y z
N MET A 1 20.80 10.76 3.93
CA MET A 1 21.52 10.11 2.82
C MET A 1 22.84 10.83 2.62
N LEU A 2 23.92 10.09 2.39
CA LEU A 2 25.23 10.67 2.08
C LEU A 2 25.65 10.21 0.69
N CYS A 3 26.03 11.17 -0.15
CA CYS A 3 26.57 10.92 -1.48
C CYS A 3 27.96 11.53 -1.54
N PHE A 4 28.95 10.74 -1.93
CA PHE A 4 30.33 11.19 -2.05
C PHE A 4 30.95 10.58 -3.30
N ALA A 5 31.86 11.32 -3.93
CA ALA A 5 32.54 10.89 -5.13
C ALA A 5 34.06 10.91 -4.95
N GLY A 6 34.72 9.96 -5.57
CA GLY A 6 36.17 9.84 -5.58
C GLY A 6 36.61 8.62 -6.37
N GLN A 7 37.84 8.62 -6.89
CA GLN A 7 38.41 7.49 -7.64
C GLN A 7 37.51 7.02 -8.81
N ASN A 8 36.89 7.96 -9.55
CA ASN A 8 35.93 7.68 -10.63
C ASN A 8 34.72 6.81 -10.21
N GLN A 9 34.29 6.95 -8.95
CA GLN A 9 33.10 6.30 -8.42
C GLN A 9 32.22 7.30 -7.67
N LEU A 10 30.91 7.17 -7.85
CA LEU A 10 29.89 7.73 -6.97
C LEU A 10 29.51 6.66 -5.94
N LYS A 11 29.59 7.01 -4.66
CA LYS A 11 29.20 6.17 -3.54
C LYS A 11 28.01 6.78 -2.82
N ILE A 12 26.95 6.00 -2.65
CA ILE A 12 25.71 6.40 -1.99
C ILE A 12 25.52 5.53 -0.74
N LYS A 13 25.41 6.18 0.41
CA LYS A 13 25.17 5.55 1.72
C LYS A 13 23.84 6.04 2.29
N THR A 14 22.94 5.08 2.55
CA THR A 14 21.64 5.34 3.17
C THR A 14 21.57 4.60 4.49
N GLY A 15 21.59 5.35 5.60
CA GLY A 15 21.56 4.79 6.95
C GLY A 15 22.62 3.70 7.15
N ASN A 16 22.20 2.55 7.67
CA ASN A 16 23.07 1.41 7.93
C ASN A 16 23.20 0.42 6.76
N PHE A 17 22.55 0.69 5.61
CA PHE A 17 22.58 -0.23 4.47
C PHE A 17 23.93 -0.23 3.74
N PRO A 18 24.27 -1.32 3.01
CA PRO A 18 25.49 -1.37 2.20
C PRO A 18 25.61 -0.16 1.27
N VAL A 19 26.85 0.31 1.07
CA VAL A 19 27.13 1.42 0.16
C VAL A 19 26.87 0.94 -1.27
N HIS A 20 26.06 1.69 -2.01
CA HIS A 20 25.92 1.48 -3.45
C HIS A 20 27.01 2.28 -4.17
N ALA A 21 27.75 1.62 -5.06
CA ALA A 21 28.81 2.25 -5.83
C ALA A 21 28.54 2.12 -7.33
N GLN A 22 28.66 3.22 -8.05
CA GLN A 22 28.49 3.27 -9.50
C GLN A 22 29.69 4.01 -10.11
N ARG A 23 30.18 3.54 -11.27
CA ARG A 23 31.20 4.27 -12.02
C ARG A 23 30.64 5.60 -12.50
N MET A 24 31.42 6.65 -12.29
CA MET A 24 31.07 8.01 -12.68
C MET A 24 32.36 8.77 -12.99
N GLN A 25 32.32 9.63 -14.00
CA GLN A 25 33.45 10.49 -14.36
C GLN A 25 33.23 11.90 -13.84
N GLY A 26 34.28 12.51 -13.29
CA GLY A 26 34.22 13.85 -12.72
C GLY A 26 33.96 13.87 -11.21
N PHE A 27 33.46 15.00 -10.71
CA PHE A 27 33.20 15.20 -9.29
C PHE A 27 31.78 15.74 -9.04
N VAL A 28 31.20 15.37 -7.90
CA VAL A 28 29.84 15.80 -7.53
C VAL A 28 29.84 17.26 -7.15
N VAL A 29 28.97 18.04 -7.79
CA VAL A 29 28.79 19.47 -7.53
C VAL A 29 27.47 19.78 -6.80
N GLY A 30 26.53 18.82 -6.75
CA GLY A 30 25.30 18.98 -6.01
C GLY A 30 24.39 17.75 -6.07
N PHE A 31 23.33 17.78 -5.27
CA PHE A 31 22.27 16.77 -5.29
C PHE A 31 20.90 17.44 -5.08
N THR A 32 19.86 16.89 -5.72
CA THR A 32 18.47 17.25 -5.46
C THR A 32 17.57 16.04 -5.62
N GLY A 33 16.82 15.70 -4.58
CA GLY A 33 15.97 14.51 -4.57
C GLY A 33 16.71 13.23 -4.98
N SER A 34 16.29 12.63 -6.09
CA SER A 34 16.84 11.40 -6.66
C SER A 34 17.91 11.65 -7.72
N LYS A 35 18.40 12.89 -7.88
CA LYS A 35 19.41 13.26 -8.87
C LYS A 35 20.68 13.79 -8.23
N VAL A 36 21.80 13.34 -8.74
CA VAL A 36 23.14 13.85 -8.40
C VAL A 36 23.71 14.53 -9.65
N PHE A 37 24.30 15.71 -9.45
CA PHE A 37 24.91 16.48 -10.52
C PHE A 37 26.43 16.37 -10.42
N CYS A 38 27.04 15.95 -11.53
CA CYS A 38 28.47 15.72 -11.64
C CYS A 38 29.06 16.67 -12.68
N LEU A 39 30.13 17.39 -12.34
CA LEU A 39 30.90 18.15 -13.32
C LEU A 39 31.99 17.26 -13.90
N HIS A 40 31.99 17.12 -15.22
CA HIS A 40 33.03 16.44 -15.97
C HIS A 40 33.48 17.32 -17.14
N ALA A 41 34.78 17.57 -17.24
CA ALA A 41 35.36 18.58 -18.13
C ALA A 41 34.69 19.96 -17.95
N LEU A 42 33.86 20.38 -18.91
CA LEU A 42 33.14 21.66 -18.89
C LEU A 42 31.61 21.49 -18.90
N ALA A 43 31.11 20.28 -18.62
CA ALA A 43 29.69 19.97 -18.67
C ALA A 43 29.20 19.35 -17.36
N VAL A 44 28.00 19.78 -16.91
CA VAL A 44 27.30 19.16 -15.79
C VAL A 44 26.40 18.05 -16.32
N GLN A 45 26.58 16.84 -15.80
CA GLN A 45 25.75 15.69 -16.08
C GLN A 45 24.85 15.36 -14.88
N ALA A 46 23.59 15.07 -15.13
CA ALA A 46 22.65 14.62 -14.11
C ALA A 46 22.58 13.09 -14.13
N MET A 47 22.78 12.47 -12.96
CA MET A 47 22.67 11.03 -12.76
C MET A 47 21.53 10.71 -11.81
N ASP A 48 20.73 9.72 -12.15
CA ASP A 48 19.67 9.21 -11.27
C ASP A 48 20.24 8.26 -10.21
N VAL A 49 19.85 8.50 -8.97
CA VAL A 49 20.17 7.66 -7.82
C VAL A 49 18.91 6.85 -7.46
N PRO A 50 18.90 5.52 -7.69
CA PRO A 50 17.73 4.71 -7.42
C PRO A 50 17.48 4.60 -5.91
N GLN A 51 16.28 5.00 -5.47
CA GLN A 51 15.86 5.01 -4.06
C GLN A 51 14.94 3.86 -3.66
N SER A 52 14.49 3.04 -4.62
CA SER A 52 13.57 1.93 -4.34
C SER A 52 14.21 0.85 -3.46
N ALA A 53 15.49 0.52 -3.65
CA ALA A 53 16.18 -0.47 -2.83
C ALA A 53 16.24 -0.10 -1.34
N PRO A 54 16.73 1.09 -0.92
CA PRO A 54 16.71 1.47 0.49
C PRO A 54 15.27 1.62 1.04
N LEU A 55 14.31 2.04 0.22
CA LEU A 55 12.91 2.09 0.62
C LEU A 55 12.41 0.70 1.03
N TYR A 56 12.58 -0.32 0.19
CA TYR A 56 12.12 -1.68 0.48
C TYR A 56 12.72 -2.21 1.78
N ARG A 57 14.01 -1.96 2.02
CA ARG A 57 14.68 -2.38 3.26
C ARG A 57 14.10 -1.71 4.50
N TYR A 58 13.79 -0.41 4.46
CA TYR A 58 13.15 0.26 5.59
C TYR A 58 11.71 -0.25 5.82
N VAL A 59 10.98 -0.55 4.76
CA VAL A 59 9.63 -1.13 4.85
C VAL A 59 9.67 -2.53 5.48
N GLU A 60 10.61 -3.39 5.08
CA GLU A 60 10.83 -4.72 5.67
C GLU A 60 11.15 -4.63 7.17
N GLN A 61 11.91 -3.61 7.58
CA GLN A 61 12.24 -3.33 8.98
C GLN A 61 11.10 -2.64 9.75
N LYS A 62 9.97 -2.34 9.10
CA LYS A 62 8.84 -1.57 9.65
C LYS A 62 9.20 -0.15 10.10
N GLU A 63 10.31 0.39 9.62
CA GLU A 63 10.74 1.76 9.89
C GLU A 63 10.07 2.73 8.90
N PHE A 64 8.75 2.86 9.01
CA PHE A 64 7.96 3.62 8.04
C PHE A 64 8.35 5.10 7.97
N SER A 65 8.76 5.72 9.08
CA SER A 65 9.19 7.12 9.12
C SER A 65 10.41 7.37 8.23
N LEU A 66 11.39 6.47 8.27
CA LEU A 66 12.59 6.55 7.44
C LEU A 66 12.29 6.15 5.99
N ALA A 67 11.43 5.15 5.79
CA ALA A 67 10.92 4.81 4.47
C ALA A 67 10.25 6.01 3.79
N TYR A 68 9.41 6.77 4.51
CA TYR A 68 8.76 7.97 4.00
C TYR A 68 9.78 9.07 3.62
N GLN A 69 10.80 9.29 4.44
CA GLN A 69 11.87 10.25 4.11
C GLN A 69 12.62 9.86 2.83
N VAL A 70 12.94 8.57 2.65
CA VAL A 70 13.56 8.07 1.41
C VAL A 70 12.62 8.23 0.22
N ALA A 71 11.33 7.91 0.39
CA ALA A 71 10.34 8.09 -0.67
C ALA A 71 10.22 9.56 -1.14
N CYS A 72 10.35 10.52 -0.20
CA CYS A 72 10.34 11.95 -0.51
C CYS A 72 11.54 12.41 -1.36
N LEU A 73 12.66 11.68 -1.35
CA LEU A 73 13.79 11.98 -2.23
C LEU A 73 13.43 11.71 -3.70
N GLY A 74 12.53 10.78 -3.96
CA GLY A 74 12.08 10.46 -5.31
C GLY A 74 12.12 8.95 -5.54
N VAL A 75 10.94 8.36 -5.55
CA VAL A 75 10.68 6.95 -5.89
C VAL A 75 9.52 6.88 -6.88
N THR A 76 9.31 5.71 -7.47
CA THR A 76 8.23 5.51 -8.44
C THR A 76 6.86 5.60 -7.78
N GLU A 77 5.80 5.80 -8.56
CA GLU A 77 4.43 5.79 -8.03
C GLU A 77 4.05 4.40 -7.45
N SER A 78 4.55 3.31 -8.05
CA SER A 78 4.43 1.95 -7.51
C SER A 78 5.06 1.82 -6.13
N ASP A 79 6.23 2.42 -5.92
CA ASP A 79 6.93 2.41 -4.64
C ASP A 79 6.15 3.17 -3.55
N TRP A 80 5.55 4.31 -3.93
CA TRP A 80 4.65 5.06 -3.04
C TRP A 80 3.42 4.25 -2.64
N ARG A 81 2.79 3.53 -3.58
CA ARG A 81 1.67 2.63 -3.29
C ARG A 81 2.08 1.50 -2.35
N LEU A 82 3.24 0.89 -2.58
CA LEU A 82 3.79 -0.15 -1.72
C LEU A 82 3.98 0.36 -0.28
N LEU A 83 4.67 1.50 -0.11
CA LEU A 83 4.87 2.12 1.19
C LEU A 83 3.53 2.39 1.90
N ALA A 84 2.55 2.94 1.17
CA ALA A 84 1.25 3.26 1.73
C ALA A 84 0.48 2.00 2.17
N TRP A 85 0.50 0.93 1.36
CA TRP A 85 -0.12 -0.35 1.72
C TRP A 85 0.55 -1.02 2.91
N GLU A 86 1.88 -1.08 2.93
CA GLU A 86 2.60 -1.70 4.05
C GLU A 86 2.44 -0.90 5.35
N ALA A 87 2.40 0.44 5.26
CA ALA A 87 2.08 1.29 6.39
C ALA A 87 0.64 1.04 6.90
N LEU A 88 -0.34 0.93 6.00
CA LEU A 88 -1.73 0.65 6.37
C LEU A 88 -1.89 -0.72 7.05
N LYS A 89 -1.27 -1.77 6.52
CA LYS A 89 -1.28 -3.12 7.12
C LYS A 89 -0.67 -3.16 8.53
N ASN A 90 0.31 -2.29 8.79
CA ASN A 90 0.95 -2.13 10.09
C ASN A 90 0.29 -1.05 10.95
N MET A 91 -0.88 -0.56 10.53
CA MET A 91 -1.69 0.46 11.22
C MET A 91 -0.98 1.79 11.46
N ASN A 92 -0.01 2.14 10.61
CA ASN A 92 0.60 3.46 10.57
C ASN A 92 -0.21 4.37 9.62
N PHE A 93 -1.32 4.90 10.15
CA PHE A 93 -2.30 5.65 9.36
C PHE A 93 -1.77 6.97 8.81
N ASP A 94 -0.87 7.66 9.53
CA ASP A 94 -0.29 8.93 9.08
C ASP A 94 0.54 8.76 7.80
N ILE A 95 1.43 7.77 7.77
CA ILE A 95 2.29 7.51 6.61
C ILE A 95 1.48 6.89 5.46
N ALA A 96 0.54 5.99 5.77
CA ALA A 96 -0.38 5.44 4.78
C ALA A 96 -1.15 6.56 4.07
N ARG A 97 -1.76 7.48 4.82
CA ARG A 97 -2.51 8.63 4.30
C ARG A 97 -1.63 9.52 3.41
N LYS A 98 -0.44 9.90 3.88
CA LYS A 98 0.50 10.71 3.08
C LYS A 98 0.87 10.01 1.77
N GLY A 99 1.09 8.69 1.81
CA GLY A 99 1.36 7.89 0.62
C GLY A 99 0.20 7.88 -0.38
N PHE A 100 -1.03 7.62 0.06
CA PHE A 100 -2.19 7.63 -0.84
C PHE A 100 -2.55 9.03 -1.37
N ILE A 101 -2.35 10.09 -0.58
CA ILE A 101 -2.45 11.49 -1.08
C ILE A 101 -1.45 11.72 -2.21
N ARG A 102 -0.20 11.25 -2.05
CA ARG A 102 0.85 11.44 -3.05
C ARG A 102 0.57 10.72 -4.38
N VAL A 103 -0.11 9.58 -4.30
CA VAL A 103 -0.59 8.77 -5.43
C VAL A 103 -1.96 9.25 -5.96
N ARG A 104 -2.66 10.13 -5.21
CA ARG A 104 -4.02 10.61 -5.49
C ARG A 104 -5.07 9.48 -5.51
N ASP A 105 -4.89 8.46 -4.68
CA ASP A 105 -5.85 7.36 -4.57
C ASP A 105 -6.91 7.68 -3.50
N ILE A 106 -7.95 8.41 -3.91
CA ILE A 106 -9.02 8.92 -3.03
C ILE A 106 -9.70 7.80 -2.25
N ARG A 107 -9.92 6.65 -2.89
CA ARG A 107 -10.56 5.47 -2.29
C ARG A 107 -9.77 4.93 -1.11
N TYR A 108 -8.44 4.81 -1.25
CA TYR A 108 -7.62 4.38 -0.11
C TYR A 108 -7.50 5.46 0.97
N ILE A 109 -7.60 6.74 0.64
CA ILE A 109 -7.65 7.81 1.65
C ILE A 109 -8.91 7.68 2.51
N GLU A 110 -10.06 7.43 1.88
CA GLU A 110 -11.33 7.17 2.57
C GLU A 110 -11.25 5.91 3.44
N LEU A 111 -10.71 4.81 2.91
CA LEU A 111 -10.48 3.58 3.69
C LEU A 111 -9.58 3.84 4.92
N VAL A 112 -8.49 4.59 4.77
CA VAL A 112 -7.62 4.91 5.91
C VAL A 112 -8.40 5.70 6.97
N ASN A 113 -9.28 6.62 6.56
CA ASN A 113 -10.13 7.39 7.48
C ASN A 113 -11.12 6.50 8.24
N THR A 114 -11.83 5.61 7.54
CA THR A 114 -12.85 4.75 8.15
C THR A 114 -12.21 3.78 9.15
N VAL A 115 -11.07 3.20 8.79
CA VAL A 115 -10.32 2.27 9.65
C VAL A 115 -9.75 2.98 10.87
N GLU A 116 -9.16 4.17 10.70
CA GLU A 116 -8.63 4.95 11.83
C GLU A 116 -9.75 5.36 12.80
N ALA A 117 -10.92 5.77 12.29
CA ALA A 117 -12.09 6.12 13.11
C ALA A 117 -12.62 4.90 13.87
N THR A 118 -12.74 3.75 13.19
CA THR A 118 -13.15 2.49 13.81
C THR A 118 -12.19 2.10 14.93
N ARG A 119 -10.88 2.23 14.72
CA ARG A 119 -9.89 1.92 15.75
C ARG A 119 -9.98 2.83 16.97
N LYS A 120 -10.15 4.15 16.76
CA LYS A 120 -10.31 5.11 17.87
C LYS A 120 -11.56 4.81 18.71
N GLY A 121 -12.64 4.34 18.09
CA GLY A 121 -13.84 3.89 18.81
C GLY A 121 -13.65 2.60 19.63
N HIS A 122 -12.82 1.66 19.16
CA HIS A 122 -12.56 0.37 19.82
C HIS A 122 -11.38 0.38 20.82
N ALA A 123 -10.66 1.50 20.95
CA ALA A 123 -9.47 1.63 21.81
C ALA A 123 -9.76 1.46 23.32
N VAL A 124 -11.04 1.40 23.72
CA VAL A 124 -11.46 1.35 25.12
C VAL A 124 -11.58 -0.09 25.67
N ALA A 125 -11.58 -1.14 24.83
CA ALA A 125 -11.79 -2.52 25.30
C ALA A 125 -11.22 -3.61 24.35
N ALA A 126 -9.95 -3.52 23.94
CA ALA A 126 -9.37 -4.52 23.04
C ALA A 126 -8.81 -5.73 23.82
N SER A 127 -9.59 -6.82 23.89
CA SER A 127 -9.02 -8.14 24.13
C SER A 127 -8.19 -8.58 22.91
N PRO A 128 -7.16 -9.42 23.07
CA PRO A 128 -6.29 -9.85 21.96
C PRO A 128 -7.06 -10.52 20.80
N ASP A 129 -8.19 -11.16 21.09
CA ASP A 129 -9.05 -11.78 20.08
C ASP A 129 -9.77 -10.75 19.20
N VAL A 130 -10.21 -9.63 19.80
CA VAL A 130 -10.87 -8.53 19.07
C VAL A 130 -9.86 -7.80 18.17
N GLU A 131 -8.61 -7.64 18.61
CA GLU A 131 -7.57 -7.04 17.76
C GLU A 131 -7.24 -7.92 16.55
N LYS A 132 -7.18 -9.24 16.74
CA LYS A 132 -7.00 -10.20 15.65
C LYS A 132 -8.15 -10.14 14.65
N LYS A 133 -9.39 -10.09 15.13
CA LYS A 133 -10.60 -9.90 14.29
C LYS A 133 -10.55 -8.58 13.51
N ASN A 134 -10.22 -7.47 14.17
CA ASN A 134 -10.14 -6.16 13.53
C ASN A 134 -9.06 -6.10 12.44
N LYS A 135 -7.91 -6.76 12.67
CA LYS A 135 -6.86 -6.87 11.65
C LYS A 135 -7.30 -7.72 10.44
N ALA A 136 -8.05 -8.80 10.67
CA ALA A 136 -8.59 -9.63 9.60
C ALA A 136 -9.64 -8.88 8.78
N ILE A 137 -10.52 -8.10 9.42
CA ILE A 137 -11.49 -7.22 8.74
C ILE A 137 -10.76 -6.16 7.89
N LEU A 138 -9.75 -5.49 8.45
CA LEU A 138 -8.92 -4.54 7.71
C LEU A 138 -8.28 -5.19 6.48
N GLN A 139 -7.75 -6.41 6.64
CA GLN A 139 -7.16 -7.14 5.53
C GLN A 139 -8.19 -7.49 4.45
N ALA A 140 -9.42 -7.85 4.85
CA ALA A 140 -10.51 -8.09 3.91
C ALA A 140 -10.90 -6.83 3.14
N GLU A 141 -11.01 -5.69 3.81
CA GLU A 141 -11.28 -4.40 3.17
C GLU A 141 -10.17 -4.07 2.16
N ILE A 142 -8.89 -4.16 2.55
CA ILE A 142 -7.77 -3.94 1.63
C ILE A 142 -7.86 -4.86 0.41
N LEU A 143 -8.19 -6.14 0.58
CA LEU A 143 -8.34 -7.09 -0.52
C LEU A 143 -9.51 -6.74 -1.44
N ALA A 144 -10.65 -6.33 -0.88
CA ALA A 144 -11.79 -5.85 -1.64
C ALA A 144 -11.39 -4.64 -2.51
N TYR A 145 -10.73 -3.64 -1.92
CA TYR A 145 -10.24 -2.48 -2.66
C TYR A 145 -9.22 -2.86 -3.74
N GLN A 146 -8.30 -3.76 -3.45
CA GLN A 146 -7.33 -4.27 -4.43
C GLN A 146 -7.97 -5.07 -5.57
N GLY A 147 -9.17 -5.63 -5.37
CA GLY A 147 -9.96 -6.26 -6.43
C GLY A 147 -10.57 -5.22 -7.38
N THR A 148 -10.96 -4.04 -6.86
CA THR A 148 -11.47 -2.91 -7.67
C THR A 148 -10.40 -2.08 -8.37
N GLY A 149 -9.12 -2.39 -8.15
CA GLY A 149 -8.00 -1.70 -8.76
C GLY A 149 -8.01 -1.89 -10.27
N ILE A 150 -8.00 -0.78 -11.02
CA ILE A 150 -7.96 -0.74 -12.48
C ILE A 150 -6.58 -1.24 -12.93
N PHE A 151 -6.37 -2.55 -12.91
CA PHE A 151 -5.41 -3.16 -13.83
C PHE A 151 -6.08 -3.16 -15.21
N PRO A 152 -5.34 -2.76 -16.27
CA PRO A 152 -5.90 -2.46 -17.57
C PRO A 152 -6.72 -3.65 -18.07
N LEU A 153 -7.89 -3.33 -18.62
CA LEU A 153 -8.92 -4.13 -19.31
C LEU A 153 -8.38 -5.34 -20.11
N ASP A 154 -7.80 -6.31 -19.42
CA ASP A 154 -7.47 -7.62 -19.95
C ASP A 154 -8.32 -8.66 -19.21
N LYS A 155 -8.58 -9.79 -19.89
CA LYS A 155 -9.39 -10.89 -19.36
C LYS A 155 -8.87 -11.41 -18.01
N TRP A 156 -7.60 -11.15 -17.70
CA TRP A 156 -6.97 -11.52 -16.43
C TRP A 156 -7.35 -10.55 -15.30
N GLY A 157 -7.48 -9.24 -15.54
CA GLY A 157 -7.91 -8.24 -14.56
C GLY A 157 -9.22 -8.59 -13.85
N LEU A 158 -10.24 -9.05 -14.60
CA LEU A 158 -11.49 -9.57 -14.01
C LEU A 158 -11.24 -10.82 -13.16
N LEU A 159 -10.53 -11.81 -13.67
CA LEU A 159 -10.25 -13.06 -12.95
C LEU A 159 -9.40 -12.83 -11.67
N TYR A 160 -8.47 -11.89 -11.70
CA TYR A 160 -7.67 -11.49 -10.54
C TYR A 160 -8.50 -10.68 -9.53
N GLY A 161 -9.41 -9.83 -10.00
CA GLY A 161 -10.39 -9.12 -9.16
C GLY A 161 -11.31 -10.11 -8.44
N ASP A 162 -11.92 -11.03 -9.17
CA ASP A 162 -12.83 -12.05 -8.64
C ASP A 162 -12.19 -12.85 -7.51
N ARG A 163 -10.94 -13.29 -7.71
CA ARG A 163 -10.18 -14.01 -6.66
C ARG A 163 -10.00 -13.17 -5.39
N LYS A 164 -9.75 -11.87 -5.53
CA LYS A 164 -9.57 -10.98 -4.37
C LYS A 164 -10.89 -10.70 -3.66
N PHE A 165 -11.99 -10.52 -4.38
CA PHE A 165 -13.32 -10.37 -3.77
C PHE A 165 -13.73 -11.61 -2.99
N HIS A 166 -13.48 -12.80 -3.55
CA HIS A 166 -13.72 -14.07 -2.85
C HIS A 166 -12.84 -14.23 -1.61
N MET A 167 -11.56 -13.85 -1.68
CA MET A 167 -10.67 -13.87 -0.51
C MET A 167 -11.11 -12.87 0.57
N ALA A 168 -11.54 -11.67 0.18
CA ALA A 168 -12.08 -10.67 1.09
C ALA A 168 -13.36 -11.15 1.78
N ALA A 169 -14.32 -11.67 1.01
CA ALA A 169 -15.57 -12.20 1.53
C ALA A 169 -15.36 -13.40 2.46
N LYS A 170 -14.41 -14.28 2.14
CA LYS A 170 -14.03 -15.39 3.02
C LYS A 170 -13.52 -14.89 4.37
N LEU A 171 -12.60 -13.92 4.38
CA LEU A 171 -12.09 -13.32 5.62
C LEU A 171 -13.19 -12.63 6.44
N LEU A 172 -14.15 -11.96 5.78
CA LEU A 172 -15.32 -11.37 6.45
C LEU A 172 -16.23 -12.44 7.06
N GLY A 173 -16.48 -13.54 6.32
CA GLY A 173 -17.22 -14.70 6.82
C GLY A 173 -16.56 -15.35 8.03
N ASP A 174 -15.24 -15.54 7.98
CA ASP A 174 -14.45 -16.08 9.10
C ASP A 174 -14.47 -15.15 10.34
N CYS A 175 -14.82 -13.87 10.16
CA CYS A 175 -14.96 -12.88 11.23
C CYS A 175 -16.40 -12.70 11.73
N ASP A 176 -17.37 -13.53 11.31
CA ASP A 176 -18.81 -13.34 11.56
C ASP A 176 -19.38 -12.02 11.01
N GLU A 177 -18.73 -11.41 10.02
CA GLU A 177 -19.15 -10.16 9.36
C GLU A 177 -19.82 -10.46 8.00
N ALA A 178 -20.73 -11.43 7.98
CA ALA A 178 -21.39 -11.89 6.75
C ALA A 178 -22.18 -10.78 6.04
N THR A 179 -22.76 -9.84 6.79
CA THR A 179 -23.46 -8.66 6.23
C THR A 179 -22.54 -7.83 5.34
N LYS A 180 -21.28 -7.61 5.74
CA LYS A 180 -20.29 -6.88 4.92
C LYS A 180 -19.89 -7.67 3.67
N ALA A 181 -19.80 -9.00 3.77
CA ALA A 181 -19.54 -9.85 2.60
C ALA A 181 -20.70 -9.82 1.59
N ILE A 182 -21.94 -9.81 2.07
CA ILE A 182 -23.15 -9.70 1.23
C ILE A 182 -23.17 -8.32 0.55
N GLN A 183 -22.92 -7.24 1.30
CA GLN A 183 -22.84 -5.90 0.75
C GLN A 183 -21.74 -5.79 -0.31
N LEU A 184 -20.54 -6.33 -0.05
CA LEU A 184 -19.45 -6.37 -1.01
C LEU A 184 -19.86 -6.98 -2.36
N PHE A 185 -20.50 -8.15 -2.35
CA PHE A 185 -20.94 -8.78 -3.59
C PHE A 185 -22.14 -8.09 -4.23
N SER A 186 -23.02 -7.49 -3.44
CA SER A 186 -24.18 -6.72 -3.94
C SER A 186 -23.71 -5.46 -4.68
N ASP A 187 -22.76 -4.72 -4.11
CA ASP A 187 -22.14 -3.53 -4.72
C ASP A 187 -21.44 -3.88 -6.06
N LEU A 188 -20.88 -5.09 -6.16
CA LEU A 188 -20.26 -5.62 -7.38
C LEU A 188 -21.24 -6.29 -8.35
N ARG A 189 -22.54 -6.34 -8.03
CA ARG A 189 -23.59 -7.05 -8.78
C ARG A 189 -23.34 -8.56 -8.95
N MET A 190 -22.58 -9.16 -8.04
CA MET A 190 -22.31 -10.60 -7.97
C MET A 190 -23.40 -11.30 -7.12
N TRP A 191 -24.64 -11.26 -7.61
CA TRP A 191 -25.81 -11.70 -6.85
C TRP A 191 -25.77 -13.16 -6.41
N ASP A 192 -25.20 -14.05 -7.23
CA ASP A 192 -25.11 -15.47 -6.89
C ASP A 192 -24.18 -15.74 -5.70
N ASP A 193 -23.08 -14.99 -5.60
CA ASP A 193 -22.16 -15.09 -4.47
C ASP A 193 -22.76 -14.40 -3.23
N ALA A 194 -23.42 -13.25 -3.38
CA ALA A 194 -24.15 -12.60 -2.28
C ALA A 194 -25.19 -13.56 -1.64
N LYS A 195 -25.94 -14.30 -2.45
CA LYS A 195 -26.93 -15.31 -1.98
C LYS A 195 -26.29 -16.44 -1.19
N LYS A 196 -25.10 -16.91 -1.58
CA LYS A 196 -24.38 -17.98 -0.84
C LYS A 196 -24.07 -17.55 0.59
N TYR A 197 -23.57 -16.32 0.77
CA TYR A 197 -23.27 -15.77 2.09
C TYR A 197 -24.55 -15.42 2.89
N ALA A 198 -25.62 -14.98 2.24
CA ALA A 198 -26.92 -14.78 2.87
C ALA A 198 -27.52 -16.10 3.40
N ALA A 199 -27.49 -17.15 2.57
CA ALA A 199 -27.96 -18.48 2.94
C ALA A 199 -27.14 -19.09 4.09
N ALA A 200 -25.82 -18.86 4.11
CA ALA A 200 -24.94 -19.35 5.16
C ALA A 200 -25.11 -18.60 6.50
N SER A 201 -25.44 -17.30 6.48
CA SER A 201 -25.45 -16.46 7.69
C SER A 201 -26.81 -16.31 8.37
N LYS A 202 -27.90 -16.81 7.76
CA LYS A 202 -29.31 -16.63 8.23
C LYS A 202 -29.71 -15.17 8.52
N SER A 203 -28.86 -14.20 8.18
CA SER A 203 -28.92 -12.83 8.70
C SER A 203 -29.75 -11.88 7.82
N ILE A 204 -29.99 -12.25 6.55
CA ILE A 204 -30.71 -11.44 5.56
C ILE A 204 -31.63 -12.36 4.76
N ASP A 205 -32.91 -11.97 4.60
CA ASP A 205 -33.85 -12.69 3.75
C ASP A 205 -33.44 -12.52 2.29
N VAL A 206 -33.13 -13.64 1.63
CA VAL A 206 -32.63 -13.71 0.25
C VAL A 206 -33.56 -12.99 -0.74
N LYS A 207 -34.85 -12.87 -0.40
CA LYS A 207 -35.84 -12.16 -1.21
C LYS A 207 -35.58 -10.66 -1.33
N GLN A 208 -34.94 -10.03 -0.33
CA GLN A 208 -34.60 -8.61 -0.37
C GLN A 208 -33.48 -8.30 -1.37
N LEU A 209 -32.63 -9.28 -1.69
CA LEU A 209 -31.53 -9.14 -2.65
C LEU A 209 -31.96 -9.26 -4.12
N VAL A 210 -33.25 -9.46 -4.40
CA VAL A 210 -33.79 -9.72 -5.76
C VAL A 210 -34.57 -8.52 -6.31
N GLN A 211 -34.79 -7.46 -5.51
CA GLN A 211 -35.70 -6.37 -5.84
C GLN A 211 -35.07 -5.08 -6.42
N ASP A 212 -33.74 -4.99 -6.55
CA ASP A 212 -33.03 -3.83 -7.14
C ASP A 212 -32.22 -4.18 -8.40
#